data_AF-A0A930Y553-F1
#
_entry.id   AF-A0A930Y553-F1
#
_cell.length_a   1.000
_cell.length_b   1.000
_cell.length_c   1.000
_cell.angle_alpha   90.00
_cell.angle_beta   90.00
_cell.angle_gamma   90.00
#
_symmetry.space_group_name_H-M   'P 1'
#
loop_
_entity.id
_entity.type
_entity.pdbx_description
1 polymer ?
#
loop_
_entity_poly.entity_id
_entity_poly.type
_entity_poly.pdbx_seq_one_letter_code
_entity_poly.pdbx_strand_id
1 'polypeptide(L)'
;MSTPTTLATPNAKLLANHFLIQANYLNNQQGYWQQTGTNRLDFLLAQGLNNQQGVLRTLSGFKYQGAHFNNQQGVVTTTILILEYTTAYF
;
A
#
# COMPACT_ATOMS: atom_id res chain seq x y z
N MET A 1 -24.69 -4.03 -5.53
CA MET A 1 -23.48 -4.87 -5.39
C MET A 1 -22.63 -4.29 -4.27
N SER A 2 -22.52 -4.97 -3.14
CA SER A 2 -21.65 -4.57 -2.04
C SER A 2 -20.20 -4.91 -2.40
N THR A 3 -19.36 -3.89 -2.51
CA THR A 3 -17.90 -4.03 -2.53
C THR A 3 -17.46 -5.04 -1.45
N PRO A 4 -16.49 -5.94 -1.71
CA PRO A 4 -16.01 -6.90 -0.73
C PRO A 4 -15.78 -6.22 0.63
N THR A 5 -16.43 -6.77 1.65
CA THR A 5 -16.47 -6.19 3.01
C THR A 5 -15.12 -6.24 3.72
N THR A 6 -14.19 -7.08 3.25
CA THR A 6 -12.80 -7.11 3.74
C THR A 6 -11.89 -7.75 2.68
N LEU A 7 -10.74 -7.15 2.42
CA LEU A 7 -9.60 -7.80 1.78
C LEU A 7 -8.65 -8.30 2.87
N ALA A 8 -8.50 -9.61 3.03
CA ALA A 8 -7.63 -10.20 4.04
C ALA A 8 -6.40 -10.85 3.40
N THR A 9 -5.22 -10.39 3.81
CA THR A 9 -3.92 -10.86 3.31
C THR A 9 -2.90 -11.09 4.44
N PRO A 10 -3.30 -11.63 5.62
CA PRO A 10 -2.35 -11.82 6.70
C PRO A 10 -1.28 -12.84 6.31
N ASN A 11 -0.04 -12.61 6.72
CA ASN A 11 1.12 -13.46 6.39
C ASN A 11 1.41 -13.63 4.88
N ALA A 12 0.72 -12.90 4.01
CA ALA A 12 0.91 -12.98 2.58
C ALA A 12 2.02 -12.02 2.12
N LYS A 13 2.68 -12.36 1.00
CA LYS A 13 3.62 -11.48 0.30
C LYS A 13 3.06 -11.15 -1.08
N LEU A 14 2.63 -9.91 -1.27
CA LEU A 14 2.07 -9.42 -2.52
C LEU A 14 3.01 -8.40 -3.17
N LEU A 15 3.34 -8.62 -4.43
CA LEU A 15 4.07 -7.68 -5.26
C LEU A 15 3.26 -7.44 -6.53
N ALA A 16 3.02 -6.18 -6.83
CA ALA A 16 2.34 -5.78 -8.06
C ALA A 16 2.93 -4.48 -8.58
N ASN A 17 2.88 -4.29 -9.90
CA ASN A 17 3.22 -3.01 -10.49
C ASN A 17 2.26 -1.91 -9.99
N HIS A 18 0.98 -2.21 -9.88
CA HIS A 18 -0.03 -1.29 -9.38
C HIS A 18 -1.13 -2.08 -8.66
N PHE A 19 -1.46 -1.68 -7.43
CA PHE A 19 -2.60 -2.24 -6.70
C PHE A 19 -3.83 -1.35 -6.90
N LEU A 20 -4.89 -1.93 -7.46
CA LEU A 20 -6.22 -1.33 -7.51
C LEU A 20 -7.11 -2.07 -6.51
N ILE A 21 -7.44 -1.43 -5.40
CA ILE A 21 -8.16 -2.07 -4.30
C ILE A 21 -9.58 -1.52 -4.21
N GLN A 22 -10.55 -2.42 -4.18
CA GLN A 22 -11.96 -2.11 -3.92
C GLN A 22 -12.43 -2.90 -2.69
N ALA A 23 -12.29 -2.31 -1.50
CA ALA A 23 -12.66 -2.94 -0.24
C ALA A 23 -13.09 -1.89 0.79
N ASN A 24 -13.88 -2.27 1.78
CA ASN A 24 -14.17 -1.39 2.92
C ASN A 24 -13.12 -1.50 4.02
N TYR A 25 -12.50 -2.68 4.16
CA TYR A 25 -11.46 -2.94 5.14
C TYR A 25 -10.31 -3.72 4.51
N LEU A 26 -9.07 -3.43 4.90
CA LEU A 26 -7.89 -4.20 4.51
C LEU A 26 -7.19 -4.74 5.76
N ASN A 27 -6.96 -6.05 5.80
CA ASN A 27 -6.11 -6.70 6.79
C ASN A 27 -4.80 -7.16 6.13
N ASN A 28 -3.70 -6.49 6.49
CA ASN A 28 -2.33 -6.82 6.14
C ASN A 28 -1.49 -7.15 7.40
N GLN A 29 -2.12 -7.69 8.45
CA GLN A 29 -1.40 -8.08 9.67
C GLN A 29 -0.31 -9.12 9.35
N GLN A 30 0.94 -8.83 9.75
CA GLN A 30 2.12 -9.67 9.44
C GLN A 30 2.32 -9.94 7.94
N GLY A 31 1.63 -9.20 7.07
CA GLY A 31 1.71 -9.32 5.62
C GLY A 31 2.71 -8.32 5.04
N TYR A 32 3.02 -8.50 3.77
CA TYR A 32 3.95 -7.66 3.02
C TYR A 32 3.35 -7.29 1.67
N TRP A 33 3.14 -6.00 1.44
CA TRP A 33 2.78 -5.48 0.12
C TRP A 33 3.86 -4.54 -0.37
N GLN A 34 4.25 -4.70 -1.63
CA GLN A 34 5.10 -3.76 -2.33
C GLN A 34 4.53 -3.43 -3.71
N GLN A 35 4.13 -2.17 -3.87
CA GLN A 35 3.87 -1.59 -5.18
C GLN A 35 5.21 -1.22 -5.82
N THR A 36 5.48 -1.77 -7.00
CA THR A 36 6.74 -1.55 -7.73
C THR A 36 6.64 -0.51 -8.84
N GLY A 37 5.43 -0.08 -9.21
CA GLY A 37 5.21 1.03 -10.12
C GLY A 37 5.21 2.38 -9.40
N THR A 38 5.29 3.46 -10.19
CA THR A 38 5.37 4.85 -9.72
C THR A 38 4.02 5.55 -9.66
N ASN A 39 2.93 4.83 -9.92
CA ASN A 39 1.58 5.33 -9.67
C ASN A 39 1.36 5.56 -8.17
N ARG A 40 0.52 6.55 -7.83
CA ARG A 40 0.10 6.76 -6.44
C ARG A 40 -0.71 5.55 -5.97
N LEU A 41 -0.44 5.05 -4.77
CA LEU A 41 -1.26 4.02 -4.14
C LEU A 41 -2.40 4.70 -3.37
N ASP A 42 -3.64 4.47 -3.80
CA ASP A 42 -4.83 5.09 -3.21
C ASP A 42 -5.69 4.04 -2.49
N PHE A 43 -5.82 4.19 -1.18
CA PHE A 43 -6.70 3.39 -0.35
C PHE A 43 -7.90 4.20 0.10
N LEU A 44 -9.08 3.82 -0.38
CA LEU A 44 -10.37 4.26 0.11
C LEU A 44 -11.04 3.10 0.85
N LEU A 45 -10.81 3.02 2.16
CA LEU A 45 -11.20 1.90 3.01
C LEU A 45 -12.14 2.42 4.10
N ALA A 46 -13.45 2.48 3.84
CA ALA A 46 -14.42 3.11 4.74
C ALA A 46 -14.31 2.64 6.21
N GLN A 47 -14.10 1.34 6.43
CA GLN A 47 -13.91 0.74 7.76
C GLN A 47 -12.46 0.79 8.24
N GLY A 48 -11.49 0.75 7.32
CA GLY A 48 -10.09 1.07 7.63
C GLY A 48 -9.05 0.03 7.20
N LEU A 49 -7.87 0.14 7.79
CA LEU A 49 -6.69 -0.67 7.53
C LEU A 49 -6.09 -1.20 8.83
N ASN A 50 -5.85 -2.51 8.89
CA ASN A 50 -4.97 -3.14 9.88
C ASN A 50 -3.67 -3.57 9.20
N ASN A 51 -2.57 -2.91 9.54
CA ASN A 51 -1.21 -3.19 9.13
C ASN A 51 -0.33 -3.52 10.35
N GLN A 52 -0.88 -4.10 11.42
CA GLN A 52 -0.09 -4.48 12.60
C GLN A 52 1.00 -5.49 12.24
N GLN A 53 2.25 -5.18 12.60
CA GLN A 53 3.42 -6.01 12.23
C GLN A 53 3.56 -6.28 10.72
N GLY A 54 2.80 -5.54 9.89
CA GLY A 54 2.79 -5.67 8.44
C GLY A 54 3.63 -4.61 7.76
N VAL A 55 3.80 -4.75 6.45
CA VAL A 55 4.59 -3.84 5.62
C VAL A 55 3.78 -3.43 4.39
N LEU A 56 3.69 -2.12 4.14
CA LEU A 56 3.18 -1.53 2.90
C LEU A 56 4.25 -0.61 2.31
N ARG A 57 4.74 -0.92 1.11
CA ARG A 57 5.74 -0.12 0.39
C ARG A 57 5.21 0.34 -0.96
N THR A 58 5.48 1.58 -1.31
CA THR A 58 5.23 2.10 -2.67
C THR A 58 6.37 3.01 -3.10
N LEU A 59 6.63 3.08 -4.41
CA LEU A 59 7.67 3.92 -5.01
C LEU A 59 7.19 5.33 -5.39
N SER A 60 6.03 5.74 -4.88
CA SER A 60 5.42 7.04 -5.15
C SER A 60 4.60 7.48 -3.95
N GLY A 61 3.63 8.36 -4.15
CA GLY A 61 2.70 8.78 -3.09
C GLY A 61 1.82 7.63 -2.58
N PHE A 62 1.40 7.75 -1.32
CA PHE A 62 0.37 6.93 -0.70
C PHE A 62 -0.72 7.87 -0.19
N LYS A 63 -1.97 7.65 -0.60
CA LYS A 63 -3.14 8.34 -0.07
C LYS A 63 -4.03 7.33 0.63
N TYR A 64 -4.44 7.66 1.85
CA TYR A 64 -5.36 6.85 2.64
C TYR A 64 -6.57 7.67 3.08
N GLN A 65 -7.75 7.08 2.97
CA GLN A 65 -9.00 7.59 3.52
C GLN A 65 -9.80 6.43 4.13
N GLY A 66 -10.16 6.55 5.41
CA GLY A 66 -10.92 5.53 6.12
C GLY A 66 -11.06 5.83 7.61
N ALA A 67 -11.95 5.12 8.30
CA ALA A 67 -12.24 5.36 9.71
C ALA A 67 -11.07 5.01 10.66
N HIS A 68 -10.31 3.95 10.37
CA HIS A 68 -9.26 3.46 11.26
C HIS A 68 -7.98 3.09 10.52
N PHE A 69 -6.83 3.56 11.00
CA PHE A 69 -5.52 3.17 10.47
C PHE A 69 -4.69 2.59 11.62
N ASN A 70 -4.60 1.26 11.71
CA ASN A 70 -3.83 0.58 12.74
C ASN A 70 -2.52 0.08 12.15
N ASN A 71 -1.42 0.76 12.49
CA ASN A 71 -0.06 0.43 12.04
C ASN A 71 0.86 0.13 13.23
N GLN A 72 0.33 -0.42 14.32
CA GLN A 72 1.15 -0.74 15.49
C GLN A 72 2.21 -1.78 15.13
N GLN A 73 3.49 -1.45 15.36
CA GLN A 73 4.64 -2.26 14.95
C GLN A 73 4.70 -2.58 13.44
N GLY A 74 3.90 -1.88 12.62
CA GLY A 74 3.89 -2.01 11.18
C GLY A 74 4.69 -0.91 10.50
N VAL A 75 4.94 -1.09 9.20
CA VAL A 75 5.69 -0.14 8.37
C VAL A 75 4.82 0.26 7.17
N VAL A 76 4.67 1.57 6.98
CA VAL A 76 4.15 2.14 5.72
C VAL A 76 5.19 3.13 5.22
N THR A 77 5.77 2.85 4.06
CA THR A 77 6.81 3.71 3.48
C THR A 77 6.53 4.03 2.03
N THR A 78 6.68 5.30 1.71
CA THR A 78 6.83 5.78 0.34
C THR A 78 8.31 5.99 0.07
N THR A 79 8.76 5.65 -1.13
CA THR A 79 10.07 6.07 -1.63
C THR A 79 9.80 6.89 -2.87
N ILE A 80 10.13 8.17 -2.89
CA ILE A 80 10.04 8.94 -4.14
C ILE A 80 11.24 8.54 -4.98
N LEU A 81 11.00 7.78 -6.05
CA LEU A 81 12.06 7.49 -7.00
C LEU A 81 12.24 8.69 -7.93
N ILE A 82 13.25 9.52 -7.67
CA ILE A 82 13.73 10.50 -8.64
C ILE A 82 14.62 9.72 -9.62
N LEU A 83 14.17 9.58 -10.87
CA LEU A 83 15.03 9.06 -11.94
C LEU A 83 16.03 10.15 -12.31
N GLU A 84 17.22 10.11 -11.72
CA GLU A 84 18.33 10.96 -12.15
C GLU A 84 18.81 10.49 -13.53
N TYR A 85 18.35 11.14 -14.59
CA TYR A 85 18.98 11.06 -15.91
C TYR A 85 20.15 12.05 -15.95
N THR A 86 21.31 11.66 -15.43
CA THR A 86 22.55 12.40 -15.71
C THR A 86 23.13 11.88 -17.02
N THR A 87 22.76 12.51 -18.13
CA THR A 87 23.50 12.35 -19.39
C THR A 87 24.82 13.09 -19.25
N ALA A 88 25.89 12.37 -18.90
CA ALA A 88 27.24 12.90 -19.02
C ALA A 88 27.58 12.94 -20.52
N TYR A 89 27.55 14.13 -21.12
CA TYR A 89 28.21 14.39 -22.39
C TYR A 89 29.71 14.52 -22.09
N PHE A 90 30.52 13.58 -22.58
CA PHE A 90 31.98 13.74 -22.66
C PHE A 90 32.35 14.61 -23.86
#